data_AF-A0A8J3PCY2-F1
#
_entry.id   AF-A0A8J3PCY2-F1
#
_cell.length_a   1.000
_cell.length_b   1.000
_cell.length_c   1.000
_cell.angle_alpha   90.00
_cell.angle_beta   90.00
_cell.angle_gamma   90.00
#
_symmetry.space_group_name_H-M   'P 1'
#
loop_
_entity.id
_entity.type
_entity.pdbx_description
1 polymer ?
#
loop_
_entity_poly.entity_id
_entity_poly.type
_entity_poly.pdbx_seq_one_letter_code
_entity_poly.pdbx_strand_id
1 'polypeptide(L)'
;MLRLRDAAVTVLCVAVLTPLLVLSAAATGFGPRHWSGVRLAGLQLPFLDAAPTSSGTRAQDLDTVTDELVAMSYRGWTAAYSVAGDRVQLETTRLDFSLFSTLGSRFGGDTVGVVYSPLTPPVAPDPPGDGPAAETTWQRTNPIGTWFTLLFGFPWQLGTVLLLTALGWTLVLRRRRATEKLFNIPL
;
A
#
# COMPACT_ATOMS: atom_id res chain seq x y z
N MET A 1 7.35 32.67 -12.33
CA MET A 1 7.93 31.33 -12.62
C MET A 1 8.34 30.56 -11.36
N LEU A 2 9.00 31.15 -10.36
CA LEU A 2 9.39 30.46 -9.11
C LEU A 2 8.25 29.74 -8.39
N ARG A 3 7.09 30.39 -8.21
CA ARG A 3 5.93 29.78 -7.50
C ARG A 3 5.36 28.53 -8.18
N LEU A 4 5.38 28.47 -9.51
CA LEU A 4 4.86 27.32 -10.27
C LEU A 4 5.82 26.13 -10.17
N ARG A 5 7.13 26.41 -10.24
CA ARG A 5 8.19 25.40 -10.04
C ARG A 5 8.14 24.83 -8.63
N ASP A 6 8.00 25.67 -7.61
CA ASP A 6 7.93 25.23 -6.22
C ASP A 6 6.68 24.36 -5.96
N ALA A 7 5.54 24.73 -6.55
CA ALA A 7 4.32 23.92 -6.50
C ALA A 7 4.51 22.56 -7.19
N ALA A 8 5.09 22.54 -8.39
CA ALA A 8 5.36 21.31 -9.13
C ALA A 8 6.30 20.36 -8.37
N VAL A 9 7.37 20.90 -7.78
CA VAL A 9 8.30 20.12 -6.95
C VAL A 9 7.59 19.56 -5.73
N THR A 10 6.74 20.36 -5.06
CA THR A 10 6.00 19.91 -3.88
C THR A 10 5.04 18.76 -4.23
N VAL A 11 4.29 18.90 -5.32
CA VAL A 11 3.39 17.85 -5.82
C VAL A 11 4.16 16.58 -6.15
N LEU A 12 5.30 16.70 -6.83
CA LEU A 12 6.15 15.55 -7.17
C LEU A 12 6.69 14.87 -5.90
N CYS A 13 7.15 15.66 -4.92
CA CYS A 13 7.62 15.13 -3.63
C CYS A 13 6.51 14.36 -2.90
N VAL A 14 5.29 14.92 -2.81
CA VAL A 14 4.15 14.25 -2.16
C VAL A 14 3.77 12.97 -2.90
N ALA A 15 3.74 13.01 -4.24
CA ALA A 15 3.40 11.87 -5.10
C ALA A 15 4.40 10.70 -4.98
N VAL A 16 5.64 10.97 -4.59
CA VAL A 16 6.69 9.95 -4.39
C VAL A 16 6.79 9.53 -2.92
N LEU A 17 6.75 10.47 -1.97
CA LEU A 17 6.96 10.17 -0.55
C LEU A 17 5.78 9.40 0.07
N THR A 18 4.55 9.69 -0.35
CA THR A 18 3.37 9.04 0.26
C THR A 18 3.35 7.53 0.01
N PRO A 19 3.50 7.05 -1.24
CA PRO A 19 3.51 5.61 -1.48
C PRO A 19 4.68 4.91 -0.80
N LEU A 20 5.86 5.53 -0.76
CA LEU A 20 7.03 5.00 -0.05
C LEU A 20 6.75 4.85 1.45
N LEU A 21 6.17 5.87 2.09
CA LEU A 21 5.84 5.82 3.52
C LEU A 21 4.79 4.74 3.83
N VAL A 22 3.79 4.57 2.97
CA VAL A 22 2.77 3.50 3.10
C VAL A 22 3.43 2.13 3.02
N LEU A 23 4.29 1.90 2.03
CA LEU A 23 5.01 0.63 1.86
C LEU A 23 5.99 0.36 3.01
N SER A 24 6.72 1.37 3.47
CA SER A 24 7.63 1.25 4.62
C SER A 24 6.88 0.98 5.93
N ALA A 25 5.73 1.62 6.16
CA ALA A 25 4.88 1.35 7.32
C ALA A 25 4.37 -0.10 7.30
N ALA A 26 3.90 -0.58 6.15
CA ALA A 26 3.48 -1.97 5.99
C ALA A 26 4.63 -2.96 6.27
N ALA A 27 5.82 -2.72 5.71
CA ALA A 27 7.01 -3.56 5.91
C ALA A 27 7.51 -3.59 7.37
N THR A 28 7.25 -2.53 8.14
CA THR A 28 7.64 -2.42 9.56
C THR A 28 6.56 -2.96 10.52
N GLY A 29 5.50 -3.58 10.00
CA GLY A 29 4.40 -4.12 10.80
C GLY A 29 3.34 -3.09 11.21
N PHE A 30 3.52 -1.82 10.86
CA PHE A 30 2.52 -0.77 11.02
C PHE A 30 1.55 -0.77 9.83
N GLY A 31 0.77 -1.84 9.71
CA GLY A 31 -0.11 -2.06 8.56
C GLY A 31 -1.08 -0.88 8.31
N PRO A 32 -0.87 -0.08 7.25
CA PRO A 32 -1.78 1.00 6.85
C PRO A 32 -3.24 0.55 6.82
N ARG A 33 -4.17 1.35 7.35
CA ARG A 33 -5.60 1.10 7.17
C ARG A 33 -6.12 1.88 5.97
N HIS A 34 -6.69 1.15 5.02
CA HIS A 34 -7.46 1.73 3.94
C HIS A 34 -8.75 2.38 4.48
N TRP A 35 -9.39 3.26 3.71
CA TRP A 35 -10.69 3.86 4.06
C TRP A 35 -11.79 2.83 4.39
N SER A 36 -11.69 1.62 3.84
CA SER A 36 -12.59 0.50 4.12
C SER A 36 -12.29 -0.25 5.42
N GLY A 37 -11.30 0.18 6.19
CA GLY A 37 -10.82 -0.46 7.41
C GLY A 37 -9.80 -1.56 7.18
N VAL A 38 -9.78 -2.16 5.99
CA VAL A 38 -8.85 -3.24 5.59
C VAL A 38 -7.41 -2.78 5.70
N ARG A 39 -6.57 -3.62 6.31
CA ARG A 39 -5.14 -3.32 6.51
C ARG A 39 -4.30 -3.78 5.32
N LEU A 40 -3.38 -2.94 4.86
CA LEU A 40 -2.20 -3.40 4.13
C LEU A 40 -1.24 -3.99 5.16
N ALA A 41 -1.29 -5.30 5.35
CA ALA A 41 -0.59 -6.02 6.41
C ALA A 41 0.91 -6.14 6.17
N GLY A 42 1.36 -6.08 4.92
CA GLY A 42 2.76 -6.23 4.60
C GLY A 42 3.11 -6.06 3.13
N LEU A 43 4.40 -6.13 2.88
CA LEU A 43 5.01 -6.13 1.56
C LEU A 43 5.91 -7.35 1.50
N GLN A 44 5.64 -8.27 0.57
CA GLN A 44 6.51 -9.39 0.29
C GLN A 44 7.38 -9.03 -0.92
N LEU A 45 8.65 -8.77 -0.65
CA LEU A 45 9.68 -8.68 -1.68
C LEU A 45 10.59 -9.90 -1.51
N PRO A 46 11.13 -10.47 -2.60
CA PRO A 46 11.95 -11.70 -2.56
C PRO A 46 13.25 -11.59 -1.74
N PHE A 47 13.57 -10.42 -1.20
CA PHE A 47 14.73 -10.17 -0.32
C PHE A 47 14.35 -9.88 1.14
N LEU A 48 13.04 -9.82 1.43
CA LEU A 48 12.47 -9.68 2.77
C LEU A 48 11.85 -11.03 3.12
N ASP A 49 12.59 -11.84 3.89
CA ASP A 49 12.07 -13.08 4.49
C ASP A 49 11.00 -12.73 5.53
N ALA A 50 9.79 -12.47 5.04
CA ALA A 50 8.57 -12.50 5.84
C ALA A 50 7.74 -13.66 5.28
N ALA A 51 8.18 -14.89 5.54
CA ALA A 51 7.36 -16.05 5.29
C ALA A 51 6.19 -16.02 6.28
N PRO A 52 4.94 -16.06 5.80
CA PRO A 52 3.80 -16.24 6.69
C PRO A 52 3.89 -17.64 7.27
N THR A 53 4.15 -17.73 8.57
CA THR A 53 4.17 -19.00 9.30
C THR A 53 2.73 -19.38 9.61
N SER A 54 2.24 -20.46 9.00
CA SER A 54 1.03 -21.13 9.48
C SER A 54 1.43 -22.14 10.55
N SER A 55 1.06 -21.91 11.80
CA SER A 55 1.17 -22.93 12.85
C SER A 55 -0.04 -22.85 13.77
N GLY A 56 -0.93 -23.83 13.65
CA GLY A 56 -2.00 -24.04 14.64
C GLY A 56 -3.36 -24.36 14.05
N THR A 57 -4.12 -25.15 14.80
CA THR A 57 -5.56 -25.41 14.64
C THR A 57 -6.31 -24.09 14.52
N ARG A 58 -7.05 -23.92 13.42
CA ARG A 58 -7.75 -22.68 13.03
C ARG A 58 -9.13 -22.60 13.69
N ALA A 59 -9.63 -21.39 13.90
CA ALA A 59 -11.03 -21.16 14.23
C ALA A 59 -11.88 -21.38 12.97
N GLN A 60 -12.98 -22.13 13.09
CA GLN A 60 -13.86 -22.53 11.98
C GLN A 60 -14.40 -21.32 11.17
N ASP A 61 -14.54 -20.17 11.82
CA ASP A 61 -15.01 -18.93 11.21
C ASP A 61 -14.01 -18.36 10.19
N LEU A 62 -12.70 -18.57 10.39
CA LEU A 62 -11.65 -18.08 9.47
C LEU A 62 -11.45 -18.98 8.25
N ASP A 63 -11.75 -20.28 8.37
CA ASP A 63 -11.73 -21.20 7.24
C ASP A 63 -12.83 -20.84 6.25
N THR A 64 -14.03 -20.49 6.73
CA THR A 64 -15.14 -20.01 5.88
C THR A 64 -14.73 -18.75 5.09
N VAL A 65 -14.08 -17.78 5.75
CA VAL A 65 -13.56 -16.57 5.07
C VAL A 65 -12.49 -16.92 4.06
N THR A 66 -11.59 -17.86 4.38
CA THR A 66 -10.53 -18.30 3.47
C THR A 66 -11.12 -18.98 2.23
N ASP A 67 -12.10 -19.85 2.40
CA ASP A 67 -12.80 -20.54 1.30
C ASP A 67 -13.57 -19.55 0.41
N GLU A 68 -14.26 -18.59 1.02
CA GLU A 68 -14.93 -17.52 0.27
C GLU A 68 -13.94 -16.64 -0.51
N LEU A 69 -12.79 -16.32 0.10
CA LEU A 69 -11.71 -15.64 -0.59
C LEU A 69 -11.21 -16.49 -1.75
N VAL A 70 -10.92 -17.77 -1.59
CA VAL A 70 -10.49 -18.63 -2.71
C VAL A 70 -11.54 -18.66 -3.83
N ALA A 71 -12.83 -18.70 -3.50
CA ALA A 71 -13.93 -18.75 -4.47
C ALA A 71 -14.16 -17.45 -5.25
N MET A 72 -13.76 -16.29 -4.71
CA MET A 72 -14.07 -14.97 -5.26
C MET A 72 -13.35 -14.60 -6.57
N SER A 73 -12.44 -15.45 -7.07
CA SER A 73 -11.71 -15.32 -8.34
C SER A 73 -11.37 -13.87 -8.72
N TYR A 74 -10.35 -13.30 -8.05
CA TYR A 74 -9.87 -11.96 -8.36
C TYR A 74 -8.56 -12.01 -9.13
N ARG A 75 -8.41 -11.12 -10.11
CA ARG A 75 -7.17 -10.99 -10.88
C ARG A 75 -6.03 -10.50 -9.98
N GLY A 76 -4.88 -11.15 -10.06
CA GLY A 76 -3.68 -10.80 -9.30
C GLY A 76 -3.62 -11.39 -7.88
N TRP A 77 -4.49 -12.33 -7.53
CA TRP A 77 -4.35 -13.11 -6.29
C TRP A 77 -3.25 -14.16 -6.39
N THR A 78 -2.45 -14.24 -5.32
CA THR A 78 -1.32 -15.17 -5.26
C THR A 78 -1.42 -16.13 -4.09
N ALA A 79 -2.14 -15.80 -3.03
CA ALA A 79 -2.48 -16.73 -1.96
C ALA A 79 -3.53 -16.12 -1.02
N ALA A 80 -4.30 -16.98 -0.33
CA ALA A 80 -5.05 -16.61 0.86
C ALA A 80 -4.75 -17.65 1.94
N TYR A 81 -4.39 -17.20 3.14
CA TYR A 81 -4.06 -18.10 4.26
C TYR A 81 -4.37 -17.44 5.61
N SER A 82 -4.74 -18.27 6.58
CA SER A 82 -4.81 -17.84 7.98
C SER A 82 -3.39 -17.73 8.55
N VAL A 83 -3.10 -16.62 9.21
CA VAL A 83 -1.87 -16.46 10.01
C VAL A 83 -2.21 -16.72 11.48
N ALA A 84 -1.23 -17.08 12.31
CA ALA A 84 -1.44 -17.19 13.76
C ALA A 84 -2.05 -15.87 14.30
N GLY A 85 -3.30 -15.96 14.77
CA GLY A 85 -4.13 -14.82 15.15
C GLY A 85 -5.45 -14.78 14.38
N ASP A 86 -6.41 -13.99 14.87
CA ASP A 86 -7.80 -13.98 14.38
C ASP A 86 -8.00 -13.29 13.02
N ARG A 87 -7.14 -13.56 12.03
CA ARG A 87 -7.18 -12.89 10.71
C ARG A 87 -6.73 -13.77 9.55
N VAL A 88 -7.30 -13.50 8.38
CA VAL A 88 -6.87 -14.05 7.09
C VAL A 88 -5.99 -13.06 6.37
N GLN A 89 -4.87 -13.50 5.81
CA GLN A 89 -4.02 -12.70 4.93
C GLN A 89 -4.25 -13.10 3.47
N LEU A 90 -4.35 -12.08 2.62
CA LEU A 90 -4.53 -12.21 1.18
C LEU A 90 -3.32 -11.58 0.49
N GLU A 91 -2.54 -12.39 -0.21
CA GLU A 91 -1.43 -11.93 -1.03
C GLU A 91 -1.90 -11.57 -2.43
N THR A 92 -1.43 -10.43 -2.93
CA THR A 92 -1.77 -9.95 -4.27
C THR A 92 -0.63 -9.20 -4.96
N THR A 93 -0.57 -9.33 -6.29
CA THR A 93 0.39 -8.62 -7.14
C THR A 93 -0.02 -7.19 -7.45
N ARG A 94 -1.24 -6.77 -7.11
CA ARG A 94 -1.76 -5.43 -7.43
C ARG A 94 -2.63 -4.90 -6.31
N LEU A 95 -2.58 -3.59 -6.08
CA LEU A 95 -3.48 -2.92 -5.14
C LEU A 95 -4.46 -2.06 -5.92
N ASP A 96 -5.74 -2.18 -5.60
CA ASP A 96 -6.77 -1.32 -6.16
C ASP A 96 -7.86 -1.01 -5.11
N PHE A 97 -8.56 0.10 -5.29
CA PHE A 97 -9.63 0.52 -4.38
C PHE A 97 -10.75 -0.51 -4.27
N SER A 98 -11.09 -1.19 -5.37
CA SER A 98 -12.15 -2.19 -5.41
C SER A 98 -11.85 -3.42 -4.56
N LEU A 99 -10.59 -3.84 -4.50
CA LEU A 99 -10.13 -4.93 -3.65
C LEU A 99 -10.40 -4.58 -2.20
N PHE A 100 -9.87 -3.44 -1.74
CA PHE A 100 -10.03 -3.03 -0.35
C PHE A 100 -11.49 -2.75 0.02
N SER A 101 -12.28 -2.15 -0.87
CA SER A 101 -13.70 -1.89 -0.61
C SER A 101 -14.52 -3.17 -0.54
N THR A 102 -14.28 -4.12 -1.45
CA THR A 102 -14.97 -5.42 -1.48
C THR A 102 -14.64 -6.25 -0.25
N LEU A 103 -13.35 -6.31 0.13
CA LEU A 103 -12.93 -7.03 1.33
C LEU A 103 -13.54 -6.40 2.60
N GLY A 104 -13.53 -5.07 2.69
CA GLY A 104 -14.06 -4.36 3.86
C GLY A 104 -15.58 -4.49 3.99
N SER A 105 -16.32 -4.46 2.87
CA SER A 105 -17.78 -4.61 2.89
C SER A 105 -18.21 -6.05 3.18
N ARG A 106 -17.45 -7.05 2.70
CA ARG A 106 -17.84 -8.46 2.79
C ARG A 106 -17.41 -9.14 4.09
N PHE A 107 -16.18 -8.87 4.54
CA PHE A 107 -15.59 -9.59 5.68
C PHE A 107 -15.35 -8.69 6.89
N GLY A 108 -15.53 -7.38 6.76
CA GLY A 108 -15.17 -6.40 7.79
C GLY A 108 -13.68 -6.06 7.75
N GLY A 109 -13.36 -4.82 8.16
CA GLY A 109 -12.02 -4.24 7.98
C GLY A 109 -10.88 -4.90 8.78
N ASP A 110 -11.19 -5.66 9.84
CA ASP A 110 -10.16 -6.26 10.70
C ASP A 110 -9.97 -7.77 10.50
N THR A 111 -10.86 -8.41 9.75
CA THR A 111 -10.84 -9.86 9.48
C THR A 111 -9.81 -10.24 8.42
N VAL A 112 -9.61 -9.35 7.43
CA VAL A 112 -8.71 -9.59 6.29
C VAL A 112 -7.60 -8.55 6.25
N GLY A 113 -6.35 -9.02 6.17
CA GLY A 113 -5.19 -8.21 5.85
C GLY A 113 -4.68 -8.49 4.43
N VAL A 114 -4.24 -7.45 3.72
CA VAL A 114 -3.69 -7.59 2.37
C VAL A 114 -2.17 -7.50 2.41
N VAL A 115 -1.49 -8.44 1.78
CA VAL A 115 -0.03 -8.42 1.59
C VAL A 115 0.24 -8.14 0.11
N TYR A 116 1.04 -7.11 -0.16
CA TYR A 116 1.42 -6.77 -1.52
C TYR A 116 2.67 -7.55 -1.93
N SER A 117 2.55 -8.39 -2.95
CA SER A 117 3.58 -9.33 -3.42
C SER A 117 3.76 -9.22 -4.94
N PRO A 118 4.31 -8.10 -5.46
CA PRO A 118 4.31 -7.79 -6.89
C PRO A 118 5.12 -8.76 -7.77
N LEU A 119 6.01 -9.54 -7.16
CA LEU A 119 6.90 -10.47 -7.85
C LEU A 119 6.47 -11.93 -7.71
N THR A 120 5.41 -12.20 -6.94
CA THR A 120 4.90 -13.56 -6.75
C THR A 120 4.01 -13.96 -7.92
N PRO A 121 4.20 -15.15 -8.51
CA PRO A 121 3.29 -15.64 -9.56
C PRO A 121 1.89 -15.94 -8.99
N PRO A 122 0.81 -15.73 -9.76
CA PRO A 122 -0.55 -16.07 -9.34
C PRO A 122 -0.73 -17.59 -9.20
N VAL A 123 -1.71 -18.00 -8.38
CA VAL A 123 -2.00 -19.42 -8.08
C VAL A 123 -2.45 -20.21 -9.31
N ALA A 124 -3.03 -19.54 -10.30
CA ALA A 124 -3.47 -20.19 -11.53
C ALA A 124 -2.39 -20.05 -12.62
N PRO A 125 -1.81 -21.16 -13.10
CA PRO A 125 -1.27 -21.16 -14.45
C PRO A 125 -2.45 -20.99 -15.40
N ASP A 126 -2.37 -20.03 -16.31
CA ASP A 126 -3.26 -20.01 -17.48
C ASP A 126 -3.23 -21.43 -18.10
N PRO A 127 -4.37 -22.04 -18.44
CA PRO A 127 -4.39 -23.39 -19.00
C PRO A 127 -3.50 -23.44 -20.25
N PRO A 128 -2.75 -24.54 -20.47
CA PRO A 128 -1.89 -24.69 -21.64
C PRO A 128 -2.78 -24.94 -22.86
N GLY A 129 -3.15 -23.86 -23.54
CA GLY A 129 -3.88 -23.96 -24.80
C GLY A 129 -4.18 -22.58 -25.32
N ASP A 130 -3.59 -22.24 -26.49
CA ASP A 130 -3.91 -21.15 -27.44
C ASP A 130 -4.70 -19.94 -26.91
N GLY A 131 -4.39 -19.51 -25.68
CA GLY A 131 -5.02 -18.41 -25.00
C GLY A 131 -4.39 -17.09 -25.43
N PRO A 132 -5.06 -15.95 -25.18
CA PRO A 132 -4.46 -14.65 -25.42
C PRO A 132 -3.07 -14.58 -24.77
N ALA A 133 -2.13 -13.90 -25.43
CA ALA A 133 -0.73 -13.82 -25.01
C ALA A 133 -0.59 -13.70 -23.49
N ALA A 134 0.24 -14.56 -22.90
CA ALA A 134 0.49 -14.60 -21.46
C ALA A 134 0.66 -13.19 -20.90
N GLU A 135 -0.16 -12.84 -19.90
CA GLU A 135 -0.23 -11.48 -19.39
C GLU A 135 1.14 -11.01 -18.90
N THR A 136 1.56 -9.82 -19.36
CA THR A 136 2.84 -9.23 -18.93
C THR A 136 2.81 -8.89 -17.45
N THR A 137 3.97 -8.95 -16.78
CA THR A 137 4.12 -8.52 -15.38
C THR A 137 3.57 -7.11 -15.13
N TRP A 138 3.68 -6.23 -16.12
CA TRP A 138 3.19 -4.86 -16.08
C TRP A 138 1.66 -4.78 -16.01
N GLN A 139 0.98 -5.51 -16.90
CA GLN A 139 -0.49 -5.59 -16.88
C GLN A 139 -0.99 -6.23 -15.58
N ARG A 140 -0.27 -7.25 -15.09
CA ARG A 140 -0.63 -8.02 -13.90
C ARG A 140 -0.53 -7.19 -12.61
N THR A 141 0.53 -6.40 -12.48
CA THR A 141 0.80 -5.61 -11.26
C THR A 141 0.03 -4.30 -11.23
N ASN A 142 -0.52 -3.87 -12.37
CA ASN A 142 -1.23 -2.58 -12.54
C ASN A 142 -0.59 -1.47 -11.71
N PRO A 143 0.70 -1.16 -11.91
CA PRO A 143 1.43 -0.32 -10.99
C PRO A 143 0.91 1.11 -10.99
N ILE A 144 0.23 1.60 -12.04
CA ILE A 144 -0.48 2.89 -12.00
C ILE A 144 -1.62 2.83 -10.98
N GLY A 145 -2.50 1.82 -11.05
CA GLY A 145 -3.59 1.65 -10.10
C GLY A 145 -3.10 1.40 -8.68
N THR A 146 -2.05 0.60 -8.53
CA THR A 146 -1.36 0.38 -7.25
C THR A 146 -0.82 1.69 -6.69
N TRP A 147 -0.14 2.50 -7.50
CA TRP A 147 0.40 3.79 -7.07
C TRP A 147 -0.70 4.76 -6.65
N PHE A 148 -1.78 4.82 -7.41
CA PHE A 148 -2.95 5.63 -7.08
C PHE A 148 -3.58 5.19 -5.75
N THR A 149 -3.72 3.89 -5.53
CA THR A 149 -4.27 3.33 -4.30
C THR A 149 -3.36 3.59 -3.09
N LEU A 150 -2.04 3.48 -3.26
CA LEU A 150 -1.08 3.84 -2.21
C LEU A 150 -1.11 5.33 -1.88
N LEU A 151 -1.29 6.19 -2.88
CA LEU A 151 -1.35 7.63 -2.69
C LEU A 151 -2.64 8.08 -2.00
N PHE A 152 -3.80 7.53 -2.39
CA PHE A 152 -5.11 8.06 -1.96
C PHE A 152 -5.93 7.13 -1.05
N GLY A 153 -5.58 5.86 -0.98
CA GLY A 153 -6.33 4.85 -0.22
C GLY A 153 -6.11 4.92 1.30
N PHE A 154 -5.08 5.63 1.76
CA PHE A 154 -4.59 5.54 3.14
C PHE A 154 -4.54 6.92 3.84
N PRO A 155 -5.57 7.27 4.64
CA PRO A 155 -5.76 8.64 5.16
C PRO A 155 -4.65 9.17 6.07
N TRP A 156 -4.19 8.37 7.02
CA TRP A 156 -3.31 8.89 8.07
C TRP A 156 -1.88 9.13 7.55
N GLN A 157 -1.44 8.36 6.56
CA GLN A 157 -0.15 8.56 5.89
C GLN A 157 -0.16 9.82 5.05
N LEU A 158 -1.25 10.06 4.32
CA LEU A 158 -1.47 11.34 3.65
C LEU A 158 -1.37 12.50 4.64
N GLY A 159 -2.07 12.41 5.78
CA GLY A 159 -1.97 13.40 6.86
C GLY A 159 -0.53 13.59 7.37
N THR A 160 0.21 12.50 7.55
CA THR A 160 1.60 12.52 8.04
C THR A 160 2.53 13.21 7.04
N VAL A 161 2.44 12.90 5.76
CA VAL A 161 3.26 13.53 4.70
C VAL A 161 2.94 15.01 4.56
N LEU A 162 1.66 15.38 4.59
CA LEU A 162 1.23 16.78 4.55
C LEU A 162 1.76 17.56 5.75
N LEU A 163 1.71 16.97 6.95
CA LEU A 163 2.25 17.58 8.17
C LEU A 163 3.77 17.77 8.08
N LEU A 164 4.53 16.76 7.64
CA LEU A 164 5.98 16.84 7.46
C LEU A 164 6.36 17.92 6.43
N THR A 165 5.59 18.02 5.35
CA THR A 165 5.79 19.04 4.31
C THR A 165 5.53 20.44 4.86
N ALA A 166 4.44 20.62 5.62
CA ALA A 166 4.14 21.89 6.28
C ALA A 166 5.26 22.29 7.26
N LEU A 167 5.75 21.36 8.08
CA LEU A 167 6.86 21.61 9.02
C LEU A 167 8.14 21.99 8.28
N GLY A 168 8.53 21.25 7.24
CA GLY A 168 9.70 21.59 6.41
C GLY A 168 9.60 22.99 5.81
N TRP A 169 8.41 23.35 5.30
CA TRP A 169 8.17 24.69 4.75
C TRP A 169 8.30 25.79 5.81
N THR A 170 7.73 25.59 7.00
CA THR A 170 7.86 26.57 8.10
C THR A 170 9.32 26.76 8.53
N LEU A 171 10.14 25.71 8.54
CA LEU A 171 11.57 25.79 8.84
C LEU A 171 12.34 26.57 7.76
N VAL A 172 12.04 26.35 6.49
CA VAL A 172 12.65 27.11 5.37
C VAL A 172 12.30 28.60 5.49
N LEU A 173 11.03 28.93 5.75
CA LEU A 173 10.61 30.32 5.94
C LEU A 173 11.29 30.97 7.14
N ARG A 174 11.42 30.25 8.26
CA ARG A 174 12.14 30.74 9.45
C ARG A 174 13.61 31.02 9.13
N ARG A 175 14.29 30.11 8.41
CA ARG A 175 15.69 30.31 8.00
C ARG A 175 15.85 31.52 7.09
N ARG A 176 14.99 31.70 6.09
CA ARG A 176 15.03 32.87 5.20
C ARG A 176 14.91 34.18 5.97
N ARG A 177 13.94 34.28 6.89
CA ARG A 177 13.76 35.47 7.75
C ARG A 177 14.96 35.72 8.66
N ALA A 178 15.62 34.68 9.17
CA ALA A 178 16.81 34.83 9.99
C ALA A 178 18.02 35.34 9.17
N THR A 179 18.18 34.86 7.94
CA THR A 179 19.22 35.34 7.02
C THR A 179 18.99 36.80 6.63
N GLU A 180 17.75 37.20 6.33
CA GLU A 180 17.43 38.61 6.03
C GLU A 180 17.76 39.55 7.20
N LYS A 181 17.51 39.14 8.45
CA LYS A 181 17.87 39.93 9.64
C LYS A 181 19.37 40.11 9.82
N LEU A 182 20.18 39.14 9.40
CA LEU A 182 21.65 39.18 9.51
C LEU A 182 22.30 40.13 8.50
N PHE A 183 21.64 40.39 7.36
CA PHE A 183 22.13 41.32 6.33
C PHE A 183 21.60 42.75 6.48
N ASN A 184 20.66 43.00 7.40
CA ASN A 184 20.03 44.31 7.60
C ASN A 184 20.52 44.98 8.90
N ILE A 185 21.82 44.86 9.20
CA ILE A 185 22.45 45.62 10.29
C ILE A 185 22.66 47.05 9.76
N PRO A 186 22.01 48.08 10.34
CA PRO A 186 22.28 49.46 9.98
C PRO A 186 23.71 49.81 10.41
N LEU A 187 24.52 50.29 9.46
CA LEU A 187 25.78 51.01 9.72
C LEU A 187 25.47 52.37 10.34
#